data_AF-A0A2M9P9X5-F1
#
_entry.id   AF-A0A2M9P9X5-F1
#
_cell.length_a   1.000
_cell.length_b   1.000
_cell.length_c   1.000
_cell.angle_alpha   90.00
_cell.angle_beta   90.00
_cell.angle_gamma   90.00
#
_symmetry.space_group_name_H-M   'P 1'
#
loop_
_entity.id
_entity.type
_entity.pdbx_description
1 polymer ?
#
loop_
_entity_poly.entity_id
_entity_poly.type
_entity_poly.pdbx_seq_one_letter_code
_entity_poly.pdbx_strand_id
1 'polypeptide(L)' 'MTLPPPIASFFDDRNARDFAAAASAFTPTAVVHDEGGDHVGPDAIRAWMEETTARYDHRTR' A
#
# COMPACT_ATOMS: atom_id res chain seq x y z
N MET A 1 15.85 15.86 -2.69
CA MET A 1 15.91 14.61 -3.49
C MET A 1 14.48 14.34 -3.96
N THR A 2 14.26 14.15 -5.25
CA THR A 2 12.91 13.97 -5.83
C THR A 2 12.69 12.49 -6.10
N LEU A 3 11.57 11.95 -5.62
CA LEU A 3 11.19 10.57 -5.93
C LEU A 3 10.73 10.46 -7.39
N PRO A 4 10.99 9.34 -8.07
CA PRO A 4 10.35 9.03 -9.34
C PRO A 4 8.81 9.12 -9.21
N PRO A 5 8.11 9.61 -10.25
CA PRO A 5 6.65 9.80 -10.20
C PRO A 5 5.83 8.61 -9.67
N PRO A 6 6.05 7.34 -10.08
CA PRO A 6 5.22 6.23 -9.59
C PRO A 6 5.41 5.96 -8.10
N ILE A 7 6.59 6.23 -7.55
CA ILE A 7 6.89 6.06 -6.13
C ILE A 7 6.21 7.19 -5.33
N ALA A 8 6.28 8.42 -5.84
CA ALA A 8 5.63 9.56 -5.21
C ALA A 8 4.10 9.35 -5.14
N SER A 9 3.46 8.98 -6.26
CA SER A 9 2.02 8.73 -6.31
C SER A 9 1.57 7.64 -5.33
N PHE A 10 2.31 6.52 -5.25
CA PHE A 10 2.00 5.47 -4.28
C PHE A 10 1.95 6.00 -2.83
N PHE A 11 2.93 6.82 -2.44
CA PHE A 11 2.95 7.41 -1.09
C PHE A 11 1.82 8.42 -0.88
N ASP A 12 1.56 9.28 -1.87
CA ASP A 12 0.49 10.27 -1.80
C ASP A 12 -0.88 9.59 -1.63
N ASP A 13 -1.17 8.57 -2.45
CA ASP A 13 -2.42 7.80 -2.41
C ASP A 13 -2.54 7.00 -1.11
N ARG A 14 -1.47 6.32 -0.67
CA ARG A 14 -1.46 5.57 0.60
C ARG A 14 -1.70 6.48 1.79
N ASN A 15 -1.10 7.66 1.80
CA ASN A 15 -1.24 8.65 2.88
C ASN A 15 -2.63 9.27 2.90
N ALA A 16 -3.23 9.50 1.73
CA ALA A 16 -4.63 9.88 1.57
C ALA A 16 -5.61 8.76 1.94
N ARG A 17 -5.10 7.53 2.14
CA ARG A 17 -5.87 6.29 2.37
C ARG A 17 -6.77 5.93 1.18
N ASP A 18 -6.38 6.35 -0.02
CA ASP A 18 -6.95 5.85 -1.26
C ASP A 18 -6.19 4.58 -1.68
N PHE A 19 -6.52 3.46 -1.02
CA PHE A 19 -5.82 2.19 -1.24
C PHE A 19 -6.08 1.60 -2.62
N ALA A 20 -7.19 1.98 -3.28
CA ALA A 20 -7.45 1.59 -4.66
C ALA A 20 -6.49 2.31 -5.62
N ALA A 21 -6.31 3.63 -5.46
CA ALA A 21 -5.33 4.38 -6.22
C ALA A 21 -3.90 3.90 -5.95
N ALA A 22 -3.54 3.70 -4.67
CA ALA A 22 -2.23 3.19 -4.29
C ALA A 22 -1.92 1.80 -4.88
N ALA A 23 -2.91 0.89 -4.89
CA ALA A 23 -2.75 -0.45 -5.48
C ALA A 23 -2.62 -0.42 -7.01
N SER A 24 -3.17 0.61 -7.69
CA SER A 24 -3.09 0.74 -9.14
C SER A 24 -1.67 0.99 -9.66
N ALA A 25 -0.75 1.42 -8.79
CA ALA A 25 0.67 1.59 -9.12
C ALA A 25 1.42 0.26 -9.33
N PHE A 26 0.83 -0.88 -8.95
CA PHE A 26 1.45 -2.19 -8.99
C PHE A 26 1.06 -2.98 -10.25
N THR A 27 2.00 -3.80 -10.74
CA THR A 27 1.73 -4.74 -11.83
C THR A 27 0.89 -5.92 -11.33
N PRO A 28 0.21 -6.68 -12.23
CA PRO A 28 -0.57 -7.86 -11.85
C PRO A 28 0.20 -8.93 -11.07
N THR A 29 1.53 -8.97 -11.22
CA THR A 29 2.43 -9.94 -10.56
C THR A 29 3.31 -9.28 -9.50
N ALA A 30 2.99 -8.07 -9.06
CA ALA A 30 3.74 -7.41 -7.99
C ALA A 30 3.62 -8.19 -6.69
N VAL A 31 4.67 -8.11 -5.87
CA VAL A 31 4.72 -8.76 -4.56
C VAL A 31 5.12 -7.71 -3.52
N VAL A 32 4.31 -7.58 -2.48
CA VAL A 32 4.70 -6.87 -1.25
C VAL A 32 5.01 -7.92 -0.19
N HIS A 33 6.22 -7.83 0.38
CA HIS A 33 6.62 -8.65 1.52
C HIS A 33 6.55 -7.82 2.79
N ASP A 34 5.67 -8.20 3.72
CA ASP A 34 5.48 -7.51 5.00
C ASP A 34 5.07 -8.49 6.09
N GLU A 35 5.45 -8.24 7.34
CA GLU A 35 5.18 -9.11 8.50
C GLU A 35 5.48 -10.62 8.28
N GLY A 36 6.38 -10.96 7.37
CA GLY A 36 6.71 -12.35 7.00
C GLY A 36 5.72 -13.02 6.05
N GLY A 37 4.76 -12.27 5.50
CA GLY A 37 3.82 -12.70 4.46
C GLY A 37 4.08 -12.04 3.10
N ASP A 38 3.63 -12.71 2.04
CA ASP A 38 3.66 -12.20 0.66
C ASP A 38 2.25 -11.86 0.18
N HIS A 39 2.08 -10.64 -0.31
CA HIS A 39 0.85 -10.13 -0.91
C HIS A 39 1.04 -9.97 -2.41
N VAL A 40 0.45 -10.88 -3.19
CA VAL A 40 0.68 -10.99 -4.63
C VAL A 40 -0.47 -10.37 -5.42
N GLY A 41 -0.14 -9.38 -6.24
CA GLY A 41 -1.05 -8.67 -7.11
C GLY A 41 -1.81 -7.52 -6.44
N PRO A 42 -2.37 -6.58 -7.23
CA PRO A 42 -2.98 -5.35 -6.73
C PRO A 42 -4.09 -5.59 -5.69
N ASP A 43 -4.91 -6.63 -5.86
CA ASP A 43 -6.01 -6.93 -4.93
C ASP A 43 -5.51 -7.38 -3.55
N ALA A 44 -4.50 -8.26 -3.51
CA ALA A 44 -3.91 -8.70 -2.24
C ALA A 44 -3.15 -7.57 -1.55
N ILE A 45 -2.46 -6.74 -2.34
CA ILE A 45 -1.73 -5.57 -1.86
C ILE A 45 -2.70 -4.51 -1.29
N ARG A 46 -3.85 -4.30 -1.92
CA ARG A 46 -4.90 -3.42 -1.39
C ARG A 46 -5.44 -3.94 -0.05
N ALA A 47 -5.79 -5.23 0.01
CA ALA A 47 -6.27 -5.85 1.25
C ALA A 47 -5.24 -5.72 2.38
N TRP A 48 -3.96 -5.92 2.09
CA TRP A 48 -2.87 -5.70 3.04
C TRP A 48 -2.82 -4.25 3.57
N MET A 49 -2.92 -3.25 2.70
CA MET A 49 -2.93 -1.84 3.15
C MET A 49 -4.12 -1.53 4.05
N GLU A 50 -5.31 -2.06 3.73
CA GLU A 50 -6.53 -1.91 4.52
C GLU A 50 -6.37 -2.56 5.90
N GLU A 51 -5.90 -3.82 5.95
CA GLU A 51 -5.72 -4.59 7.18
C GLU A 51 -4.64 -3.99 8.10
N THR A 52 -3.46 -3.70 7.56
CA THR A 52 -2.36 -3.11 8.33
C THR A 52 -2.72 -1.72 8.83
N THR A 53 -3.36 -0.91 7.99
CA THR A 53 -3.84 0.40 8.44
C THR A 53 -4.87 0.23 9.56
N ALA A 54 -5.83 -0.70 9.47
CA ALA A 54 -6.79 -0.94 10.54
C ALA A 54 -6.15 -1.44 11.85
N ARG A 55 -5.13 -2.31 11.77
CA ARG A 55 -4.39 -2.81 12.94
C ARG A 55 -3.60 -1.73 13.65
N TYR A 56 -2.97 -0.85 12.88
CA TYR A 56 -2.06 0.18 13.40
C TYR A 56 -2.67 1.59 13.46
N ASP A 57 -3.94 1.77 13.07
CA ASP A 57 -4.74 2.98 13.36
C ASP A 57 -5.11 3.12 14.84
N HIS A 58 -4.40 2.42 15.71
CA HIS A 58 -4.38 2.70 17.13
C HIS A 58 -3.61 4.01 17.35
N ARG A 59 -4.26 5.14 17.06
CA ARG A 59 -3.87 6.42 17.66
C ARG A 59 -3.91 6.25 19.17
N THR A 60 -2.73 6.26 19.75
CA THR A 60 -2.48 6.59 21.15
C THR A 60 -3.41 7.73 21.56
N ARG A 61 -4.25 7.48 22.56
CA ARG A 61 -5.03 8.51 23.23
C ARG A 61 -4.12 9.38 24.09
#